data_AF-A0A520W8Q6-F1
#
_entry.id   AF-A0A520W8Q6-F1
#
_cell.length_a   1.000
_cell.length_b   1.000
_cell.length_c   1.000
_cell.angle_alpha   90.00
_cell.angle_beta   90.00
_cell.angle_gamma   90.00
#
_symmetry.space_group_name_H-M   'P 1'
#
loop_
_entity.id
_entity.type
_entity.pdbx_description
1 polymer ?
#
loop_
_entity_poly.entity_id
_entity_poly.type
_entity_poly.pdbx_seq_one_letter_code
_entity_poly.pdbx_strand_id
1 'polypeptide(L)'
;MSQLSSEIEVDCPCCSSTLVVDMHLRRVVSHREPERDDKPVLEDARQILDAEAARREAMFKQSVVDEKGRSDALAKRFEEALKNASAEPVTKPIRDFDLD
;
A
#
# COMPACT_ATOMS: atom_id res chain seq x y z
N MET A 1 34.24 14.41 9.54
CA MET A 1 34.16 13.57 10.76
C MET A 1 35.22 12.50 10.60
N SER A 2 36.11 12.33 11.58
CA SER A 2 37.21 11.39 11.49
C SER A 2 36.68 9.96 11.59
N GLN A 3 36.86 9.18 10.54
CA GLN A 3 36.47 7.76 10.49
C GLN A 3 37.33 6.96 11.46
N LEU A 4 36.71 6.09 12.25
CA LEU A 4 37.44 5.16 13.12
C LEU A 4 37.93 3.97 12.29
N SER A 5 39.05 3.37 12.68
CA SER A 5 39.56 2.17 11.98
C SER A 5 38.64 0.94 12.11
N SER A 6 37.68 0.99 13.03
CA SER A 6 36.64 -0.03 13.22
C SER A 6 35.45 0.13 12.29
N GLU A 7 35.36 1.23 11.54
CA GLU A 7 34.24 1.54 10.67
C GLU A 7 34.49 1.07 9.23
N ILE A 8 33.46 0.49 8.62
CA ILE A 8 33.45 0.10 7.21
C ILE A 8 32.23 0.69 6.51
N GLU A 9 32.38 1.03 5.24
CA GLU A 9 31.28 1.42 4.36
C GLU A 9 30.79 0.22 3.56
N VAL A 10 29.48 -0.03 3.57
CA VAL A 10 28.83 -1.11 2.83
C VAL A 10 27.51 -0.63 2.26
N ASP A 11 27.13 -1.14 1.08
CA ASP A 11 25.83 -0.82 0.49
C ASP A 11 24.75 -1.78 0.98
N CYS A 12 23.56 -1.28 1.37
CA CYS A 12 22.46 -2.16 1.75
C CYS A 12 21.93 -2.88 0.50
N PRO A 13 21.85 -4.22 0.49
CA PRO A 13 21.22 -4.96 -0.61
C PRO A 13 19.71 -4.72 -0.69
N CYS A 14 19.11 -4.10 0.34
CA CYS A 14 17.69 -3.85 0.46
C CYS A 14 17.20 -2.60 -0.26
N CYS A 15 17.96 -1.50 -0.13
CA CYS A 15 17.56 -0.16 -0.57
C CYS A 15 18.71 0.63 -1.21
N SER A 16 19.87 -0.01 -1.40
CA SER A 16 21.08 0.61 -1.97
C SER A 16 21.59 1.83 -1.21
N SER A 17 21.25 1.95 0.08
CA SER A 17 21.80 2.98 0.97
C SER A 17 23.25 2.69 1.32
N THR A 18 24.08 3.72 1.40
CA THR A 18 25.43 3.61 1.98
C THR A 18 25.32 3.56 3.50
N LEU A 19 25.77 2.46 4.10
CA LEU A 19 25.81 2.22 5.53
C LEU A 19 27.25 2.35 6.03
N VAL A 20 27.45 3.06 7.15
CA VAL A 20 28.68 2.97 7.93
C VAL A 20 28.43 2.02 9.09
N VAL A 21 29.18 0.94 9.17
CA VAL A 21 29.06 -0.10 10.19
C VAL A 21 30.32 -0.11 11.05
N ASP A 22 30.15 0.01 12.36
CA ASP A 22 31.25 -0.22 13.30
C ASP A 22 31.32 -1.71 13.68
N MET A 23 32.46 -2.33 13.40
CA MET A 23 32.70 -3.76 13.60
C MET A 23 32.89 -4.16 15.06
N HIS A 24 33.33 -3.23 15.93
CA HIS A 24 33.50 -3.50 17.37
C HIS A 24 32.16 -3.45 18.09
N LEU A 25 31.33 -2.46 17.77
CA LEU A 25 29.99 -2.28 18.32
C LEU A 25 28.96 -3.20 17.66
N ARG A 26 29.27 -3.73 16.46
CA ARG A 26 28.38 -4.53 15.60
C ARG A 26 27.07 -3.80 15.31
N ARG A 27 27.18 -2.51 14.95
CA ARG A 27 26.02 -1.62 14.73
C ARG A 27 26.25 -0.71 13.53
N VAL A 28 25.15 -0.31 12.89
CA VAL A 28 25.14 0.77 11.90
C VAL A 28 25.24 2.10 12.64
N VAL A 29 26.25 2.90 12.32
CA VAL A 29 26.49 4.23 12.93
C VAL A 29 26.03 5.37 12.02
N SER A 30 25.89 5.13 10.72
CA SER A 30 25.33 6.09 9.76
C SER A 30 24.59 5.36 8.65
N HIS A 31 23.47 5.94 8.20
CA HIS A 31 22.66 5.49 7.07
C HIS A 31 22.45 6.68 6.12
N ARG A 32 22.92 6.56 4.89
CA ARG A 32 22.70 7.56 3.84
C ARG A 32 21.93 6.91 2.71
N GLU A 33 20.70 7.38 2.49
CA GLU A 33 19.91 6.96 1.33
C GLU A 33 20.58 7.42 0.03
N PRO A 34 20.47 6.64 -1.05
CA PRO A 34 20.91 7.10 -2.36
C PRO A 34 20.10 8.33 -2.75
N GLU A 35 20.75 9.27 -3.44
CA GLU A 35 20.04 10.44 -3.94
C GLU A 35 19.00 9.98 -4.98
N ARG A 36 17.77 10.45 -4.80
CA ARG A 36 16.66 10.12 -5.67
C ARG A 36 16.65 11.08 -6.85
N ASP A 37 16.80 10.54 -8.06
CA ASP A 37 16.72 11.32 -9.30
C ASP A 37 15.34 11.98 -9.48
N ASP A 38 14.28 11.41 -8.90
CA ASP A 38 12.90 11.90 -8.96
C ASP A 38 12.54 12.89 -7.84
N LYS A 39 13.54 13.46 -7.14
CA LYS A 39 13.29 14.39 -6.05
C LYS A 39 12.63 15.68 -6.58
N PRO A 40 11.47 16.09 -6.03
CA PRO A 40 10.82 17.31 -6.47
C PRO A 40 11.66 18.54 -6.11
N VAL A 41 11.76 19.48 -7.05
CA VAL A 41 12.38 20.78 -6.82
C VAL A 41 11.37 21.75 -6.22
N LEU A 42 11.85 22.68 -5.39
CA LEU A 42 10.97 23.63 -4.69
C LEU A 42 10.23 24.60 -5.64
N GLU A 43 10.79 24.86 -6.82
CA GLU A 43 10.17 25.70 -7.84
C GLU A 43 8.84 25.11 -8.33
N ASP A 44 8.75 23.78 -8.44
CA ASP A 44 7.57 23.06 -8.90
C ASP A 44 6.55 22.79 -7.79
N ALA A 45 6.84 23.20 -6.54
CA ALA A 45 6.02 22.86 -5.38
C ALA A 45 4.54 23.25 -5.56
N ARG A 46 4.27 24.39 -6.20
CA ARG A 46 2.89 24.83 -6.46
C ARG A 46 2.18 23.88 -7.42
N GLN A 47 2.83 23.53 -8.53
CA GLN A 47 2.27 22.63 -9.54
C GLN A 47 2.01 21.24 -8.96
N ILE A 48 2.92 20.72 -8.15
CA ILE A 48 2.76 19.43 -7.46
C ILE A 48 1.53 19.46 -6.54
N LEU A 49 1.37 20.53 -5.75
CA LEU A 49 0.22 20.66 -4.84
C LEU A 49 -1.10 20.75 -5.60
N ASP A 50 -1.15 21.49 -6.71
CA ASP A 50 -2.34 21.61 -7.54
C ASP A 50 -2.69 20.26 -8.21
N ALA A 51 -1.70 19.52 -8.70
CA ALA A 51 -1.88 18.18 -9.26
C ALA A 51 -2.39 17.18 -8.21
N GLU A 52 -1.82 17.18 -7.01
CA GLU A 52 -2.26 16.33 -5.90
C GLU A 52 -3.68 16.70 -5.41
N ALA A 53 -4.06 17.98 -5.46
CA ALA A 53 -5.42 18.41 -5.16
C ALA A 53 -6.42 17.88 -6.21
N ALA A 54 -6.08 18.00 -7.50
CA ALA A 54 -6.89 17.47 -8.59
C ALA A 54 -7.06 15.95 -8.50
N ARG A 55 -5.98 15.23 -8.18
CA ARG A 55 -6.00 13.77 -7.97
C ARG A 55 -6.93 13.37 -6.83
N ARG A 56 -6.84 14.05 -5.68
CA ARG A 56 -7.71 13.80 -4.52
C ARG A 56 -9.18 14.01 -4.87
N GLU A 57 -9.50 15.09 -5.57
CA GLU A 57 -10.87 15.39 -5.99
C GLU A 57 -11.40 14.34 -6.98
N ALA A 58 -10.57 13.87 -7.92
CA ALA A 58 -10.95 12.82 -8.86
C ALA A 58 -11.26 11.49 -8.14
N MET A 59 -10.42 11.09 -7.19
CA MET A 59 -10.66 9.89 -6.36
C MET A 59 -11.94 10.03 -5.53
N PHE A 60 -12.17 11.19 -4.94
CA PHE A 60 -13.39 11.45 -4.18
C PHE A 60 -14.64 11.36 -5.06
N LYS A 61 -14.64 12.00 -6.24
CA LYS A 61 -15.75 11.90 -7.20
C LYS A 61 -16.05 10.47 -7.61
N GLN A 62 -15.00 9.67 -7.89
CA GLN A 62 -15.16 8.25 -8.20
C GLN A 62 -15.84 7.52 -7.03
N SER A 63 -15.37 7.72 -5.79
CA SER A 63 -15.96 7.06 -4.62
C SER A 63 -17.45 7.43 -4.43
N VAL A 64 -17.83 8.68 -4.72
CA VAL A 64 -19.23 9.13 -4.63
C VAL A 64 -20.09 8.47 -5.71
N VAL A 65 -19.56 8.31 -6.92
CA VAL A 65 -20.26 7.60 -8.01
C VAL A 65 -20.47 6.14 -7.64
N ASP A 66 -19.42 5.48 -7.13
CA ASP A 66 -19.47 4.09 -6.71
C ASP A 66 -20.48 3.87 -5.57
N GLU A 67 -20.50 4.77 -4.60
CA GLU A 67 -21.41 4.68 -3.46
C GLU A 67 -22.88 4.88 -3.87
N LYS A 68 -23.17 5.77 -4.84
CA LYS A 68 -24.53 6.01 -5.33
C LYS A 68 -25.19 4.75 -5.94
N GLY A 69 -24.42 3.93 -6.66
CA GLY A 69 -24.93 2.72 -7.29
C GLY A 69 -24.88 1.48 -6.40
N ARG A 70 -24.24 1.59 -5.23
CA ARG A 70 -23.92 0.45 -4.37
C ARG A 70 -25.17 -0.22 -3.79
N SER A 71 -26.14 0.55 -3.29
CA SER A 71 -27.37 0.02 -2.69
C SER A 71 -28.16 -0.82 -3.70
N ASP A 72 -28.35 -0.29 -4.91
CA ASP A 72 -29.15 -0.93 -5.95
C ASP A 72 -28.46 -2.20 -6.47
N ALA A 73 -27.14 -2.17 -6.61
CA ALA A 73 -26.36 -3.34 -7.00
C ALA A 73 -26.44 -4.45 -5.94
N LEU A 74 -26.39 -4.09 -4.66
CA LEU A 74 -26.55 -5.04 -3.55
C LEU A 74 -27.95 -5.63 -3.50
N ALA A 75 -28.99 -4.80 -3.70
CA ALA A 75 -30.38 -5.26 -3.73
C ALA A 75 -30.61 -6.28 -4.86
N LYS A 76 -30.14 -6.00 -6.07
CA LYS A 76 -30.25 -6.93 -7.22
C LYS A 76 -29.53 -8.26 -6.95
N ARG A 77 -28.30 -8.20 -6.44
CA ARG A 77 -27.54 -9.41 -6.08
C ARG A 77 -28.24 -10.22 -4.99
N PHE A 78 -28.86 -9.55 -4.02
CA PHE A 78 -29.62 -10.20 -2.97
C PHE A 78 -30.87 -10.90 -3.53
N GLU A 79 -31.61 -10.24 -4.41
CA GLU A 79 -32.77 -10.83 -5.08
C GLU A 79 -32.39 -12.05 -5.93
N GLU A 80 -31.29 -11.97 -6.69
CA GLU A 80 -30.77 -13.11 -7.46
C GLU A 80 -30.35 -14.27 -6.56
N ALA A 81 -29.64 -13.98 -5.47
CA ALA A 81 -29.25 -14.98 -4.48
C ALA A 81 -30.48 -15.66 -3.84
N LEU A 82 -31.53 -14.90 -3.52
CA LEU A 82 -32.80 -15.44 -3.01
C LEU A 82 -33.49 -16.36 -4.02
N LYS A 83 -33.54 -15.96 -5.29
CA LYS A 83 -34.13 -16.79 -6.36
C LYS A 83 -33.36 -18.11 -6.50
N ASN A 84 -32.04 -18.06 -6.50
CA ASN A 84 -31.20 -19.26 -6.59
C ASN A 84 -31.41 -20.17 -5.37
N ALA A 85 -31.41 -19.61 -4.15
CA ALA A 85 -31.67 -20.37 -2.93
C ALA A 85 -33.07 -21.01 -2.88
N SER A 86 -34.08 -20.40 -3.53
CA SER A 86 -35.42 -20.97 -3.64
C SER A 86 -35.53 -22.11 -4.67
N ALA A 87 -34.62 -22.16 -5.65
CA ALA A 87 -34.60 -23.17 -6.69
C ALA A 87 -33.74 -24.39 -6.32
N GLU A 88 -32.75 -24.21 -5.44
CA GLU A 88 -31.87 -25.28 -4.98
C GLU A 88 -32.54 -26.11 -3.87
N PRO A 89 -32.37 -27.46 -3.87
CA PRO A 89 -32.86 -28.28 -2.78
C PRO A 89 -32.16 -27.89 -1.48
N VAL A 90 -32.95 -27.68 -0.42
CA VAL A 90 -32.43 -27.34 0.92
C VAL A 90 -31.59 -28.51 1.43
N THR A 91 -30.28 -28.43 1.20
CA THR A 91 -29.29 -29.37 1.73
C THR A 91 -28.54 -28.69 2.87
N LYS A 92 -28.23 -29.44 3.92
CA LYS A 92 -27.47 -28.92 5.06
C LYS A 92 -26.10 -28.44 4.54
N PRO A 93 -25.72 -27.16 4.74
CA PRO A 93 -24.37 -26.71 4.40
C PRO A 93 -23.34 -27.57 5.13
N ILE A 94 -22.34 -28.05 4.40
CA ILE A 94 -21.23 -28.81 5.00
C ILE A 94 -20.50 -27.83 5.93
N ARG A 95 -20.48 -28.15 7.22
CA ARG A 95 -19.76 -27.35 8.21
C ARG A 95 -18.30 -27.78 8.18
N ASP A 96 -17.39 -26.88 8.53
CA ASP A 96 -15.95 -27.21 8.61
C ASP A 96 -15.65 -28.37 9.58
N PHE A 97 -16.53 -28.59 10.58
CA PHE A 97 -16.47 -29.74 11.50
C PHE A 97 -16.95 -31.07 10.91
N ASP A 98 -17.67 -31.03 9.78
CA ASP A 98 -18.15 -32.22 9.07
C ASP A 98 -17.14 -32.66 7.97
N LEU A 99 -16.02 -31.92 7.81
CA LEU A 99 -14.89 -32.23 6.94
C LEU A 99 -13.82 -33.00 7.75
N ASP A 100 -14.03 -34.30 7.98
CA ASP A 100 -13.01 -35.21 8.54
C ASP A 100 -11.85 -35.45 7.56
#